data_AF-A0A1F5N2N0-F1
#
_entry.id   AF-A0A1F5N2N0-F1
#
_cell.length_a   1.000
_cell.length_b   1.000
_cell.length_c   1.000
_cell.angle_alpha   90.00
_cell.angle_beta   90.00
_cell.angle_gamma   90.00
#
_symmetry.space_group_name_H-M   'P 1'
#
loop_
_entity.id
_entity.type
_entity.pdbx_description
1 polymer ?
#
loop_
_entity_poly.entity_id
_entity_poly.type
_entity_poly.pdbx_seq_one_letter_code
_entity_poly.pdbx_strand_id
1 'polypeptide(L)'
;MKILKEISAQEIDNRIQDMLDGLKLSGRIKIDDIKNIIYHENELKGSMKIINAFSDYAKNRKQFDLVSGTISLAWNYLPHKSLGNLSPYQKYQEYYNKKKIDKNNIKTPKYDSNKTSLYQLFEDSLPERISLKKIQDNEWRFVFSRNYHQTHEQFHEFYESEDFSVMELAEKTSLILLKEPLLMEADSYLAHQFLKLGAERNAFEVLEKSIAAVKNIFPKEFDWEKDKLPWYFLENRDFLNLLLDQAIFMEKGKGVSKSIPYYEQILSLNPNDNQGVRGILTTIYLKTGQPQKVLGLSKKYPDDATCELTMGYALALIKLGKIEEAEKHLETIYKFSKHVVEELLKPTHRQPPQFNPERIQFGGEDEAFLYFREQGALWQATKGAMELLRKIHLKQSIF
;
A
#
# COMPACT_ATOMS: atom_id res chain seq x y z
N MET A 1 32.46 7.34 8.14
CA MET A 1 31.44 6.68 8.97
C MET A 1 31.16 7.60 10.15
N LYS A 2 30.06 8.37 10.13
CA LYS A 2 29.76 9.35 11.18
C LYS A 2 29.38 8.58 12.44
N ILE A 3 30.15 8.74 13.51
CA ILE A 3 29.79 8.23 14.84
C ILE A 3 28.44 8.85 15.19
N LEU A 4 27.36 8.06 15.13
CA LEU A 4 26.05 8.49 15.59
C LEU A 4 26.16 8.65 17.10
N LYS A 5 26.13 9.90 17.56
CA LYS A 5 26.22 10.29 18.98
C LYS A 5 25.10 9.60 19.76
N GLU A 6 25.39 9.10 20.96
CA GLU A 6 24.35 8.73 21.90
C GLU A 6 23.57 10.00 22.29
N ILE A 7 22.27 9.98 22.04
CA ILE A 7 21.36 11.08 22.33
C ILE A 7 20.62 10.72 23.62
N SER A 8 20.70 11.60 24.62
CA SER A 8 20.08 11.36 25.92
C SER A 8 18.55 11.48 25.85
N ALA A 9 17.83 10.79 26.74
CA ALA A 9 16.38 10.94 26.86
C ALA A 9 15.97 12.41 27.11
N GLN A 10 16.76 13.14 27.91
CA GLN A 10 16.53 14.57 28.15
C GLN A 10 16.65 15.41 26.88
N GLU A 11 17.60 15.08 25.99
CA GLU A 11 17.73 15.80 24.72
C GLU A 11 16.50 15.56 23.82
N ILE A 12 15.96 14.34 23.79
CA ILE A 12 14.73 14.02 23.06
C ILE A 12 13.54 14.78 23.65
N ASP A 13 13.38 14.75 24.97
CA ASP A 13 12.30 15.46 25.67
C ASP A 13 12.35 16.97 25.40
N ASN A 14 13.55 17.58 25.43
CA ASN A 14 13.73 18.99 25.08
C ASN A 14 13.34 19.27 23.63
N ARG A 15 13.71 18.41 22.67
CA ARG A 15 13.32 18.59 21.26
C ARG A 15 11.82 18.47 21.03
N ILE A 16 11.17 17.54 21.75
CA ILE A 16 9.72 17.38 21.71
C ILE A 16 9.06 18.65 22.29
N GLN A 17 9.56 19.17 23.39
CA GLN A 17 9.06 20.41 23.99
C GLN A 17 9.21 21.61 23.03
N ASP A 18 10.39 21.80 22.44
CA ASP A 18 10.65 22.87 21.46
C ASP A 18 9.71 22.76 20.25
N MET A 19 9.45 21.53 19.78
CA MET A 19 8.50 21.27 18.70
C MET A 19 7.07 21.66 19.11
N LEU A 20 6.62 21.24 20.29
CA LEU A 20 5.29 21.56 20.81
C LEU A 20 5.11 23.08 21.01
N ASP A 21 6.10 23.78 21.56
CA ASP A 21 6.08 25.23 21.73
C ASP A 21 6.05 25.94 20.37
N GLY A 22 6.89 25.48 19.43
CA GLY A 22 6.94 25.99 18.07
C GLY A 22 5.62 25.84 17.30
N LEU A 23 4.83 24.80 17.59
CA LEU A 23 3.50 24.56 17.02
C LEU A 23 2.34 25.12 17.86
N LYS A 24 2.63 25.69 19.04
CA LYS A 24 1.63 26.15 20.02
C LYS A 24 0.72 25.03 20.55
N LEU A 25 1.29 23.86 20.81
CA LEU A 25 0.59 22.65 21.27
C LEU A 25 0.90 22.26 22.72
N SER A 26 1.84 22.91 23.41
CA SER A 26 2.32 22.54 24.75
C SER A 26 1.27 22.54 25.87
N GLY A 27 0.15 23.24 25.69
CA GLY A 27 -0.99 23.21 26.62
C GLY A 27 -1.99 22.09 26.34
N ARG A 28 -1.93 21.45 25.17
CA ARG A 28 -2.87 20.42 24.70
C ARG A 28 -2.24 19.02 24.66
N ILE A 29 -0.96 18.95 24.31
CA ILE A 29 -0.22 17.70 24.10
C ILE A 29 1.01 17.73 24.99
N LYS A 30 1.23 16.65 25.76
CA LYS A 30 2.39 16.46 26.62
C LYS A 30 3.47 15.67 25.90
N ILE A 31 4.72 15.84 26.33
CA ILE A 31 5.87 15.05 25.85
C ILE A 31 5.59 13.53 25.96
N ASP A 32 5.03 13.12 27.10
CA ASP A 32 4.69 11.72 27.37
C ASP A 32 3.57 11.16 26.49
N ASP A 33 2.67 12.01 25.97
CA ASP A 33 1.69 11.55 24.98
C ASP A 33 2.42 11.10 23.69
N ILE A 34 3.37 11.90 23.19
CA ILE A 34 4.15 11.57 21.98
C ILE A 34 5.00 10.31 22.20
N LYS A 35 5.65 10.20 23.36
CA LYS A 35 6.50 9.03 23.68
C LYS A 35 5.67 7.75 23.79
N ASN A 36 4.50 7.81 24.43
CA ASN A 36 3.64 6.64 24.56
C ASN A 36 3.03 6.20 23.21
N ILE A 37 2.70 7.16 22.34
CA ILE A 37 2.26 6.88 20.96
C ILE A 37 3.40 6.23 20.16
N ILE A 38 4.61 6.77 20.19
CA ILE A 38 5.77 6.16 19.50
C ILE A 38 6.01 4.74 20.01
N TYR A 39 5.89 4.52 21.31
CA TYR A 39 6.10 3.19 21.90
C TYR A 39 5.07 2.15 21.41
N HIS A 40 3.81 2.56 21.20
CA HIS A 40 2.72 1.69 20.78
C HIS A 40 2.53 1.60 19.25
N GLU A 41 3.11 2.52 18.48
CA GLU A 41 3.03 2.52 17.02
C GLU A 41 3.85 1.35 16.44
N ASN A 42 3.18 0.49 15.68
CA ASN A 42 3.73 -0.76 15.15
C ASN A 42 3.94 -0.73 13.64
N GLU A 43 3.41 0.30 12.95
CA GLU A 43 3.57 0.43 11.50
C GLU A 43 5.03 0.77 11.13
N LEU A 44 5.57 0.11 10.11
CA LEU A 44 6.92 0.37 9.58
C LEU A 44 7.13 1.83 9.17
N LYS A 45 6.05 2.52 8.75
CA LYS A 45 6.03 3.93 8.37
C LYS A 45 5.30 4.82 9.40
N GLY A 46 5.14 4.34 10.63
CA GLY A 46 4.43 5.04 11.69
C GLY A 46 5.02 6.41 12.02
N SER A 47 6.33 6.60 11.88
CA SER A 47 6.97 7.92 12.00
C SER A 47 6.37 8.95 11.04
N MET A 48 6.09 8.55 9.80
CA MET A 48 5.58 9.45 8.77
C MET A 48 4.11 9.85 9.04
N LYS A 49 3.33 8.91 9.58
CA LYS A 49 1.96 9.15 10.07
C LYS A 49 1.96 10.22 11.17
N ILE A 50 2.86 10.09 12.15
CA ILE A 50 3.03 11.08 13.23
C ILE A 50 3.49 12.42 12.67
N ILE A 51 4.51 12.45 11.79
CA ILE A 51 5.00 13.68 11.15
C ILE A 51 3.87 14.41 10.42
N ASN A 52 3.08 13.69 9.62
CA ASN A 52 2.01 14.30 8.84
C ASN A 52 0.95 14.96 9.75
N ALA A 53 0.53 14.31 10.84
CA ALA A 53 -0.46 14.89 11.74
C ALA A 53 0.01 16.16 12.45
N PHE A 54 1.30 16.24 12.83
CA PHE A 54 1.85 17.47 13.40
C PHE A 54 2.16 18.53 12.33
N SER A 55 2.39 18.12 11.08
CA SER A 55 2.66 19.04 9.97
C SER A 55 1.46 19.90 9.59
N ASP A 56 0.23 19.45 9.86
CA ASP A 56 -0.99 20.25 9.70
C ASP A 56 -0.99 21.53 10.57
N TYR A 57 -0.16 21.57 11.62
CA TYR A 57 0.04 22.74 12.49
C TYR A 57 1.24 23.60 12.09
N ALA A 58 2.08 23.12 11.16
CA ALA A 58 3.23 23.86 10.67
C ALA A 58 2.80 24.91 9.65
N LYS A 59 3.18 26.17 9.87
CA LYS A 59 2.84 27.30 8.99
C LYS A 59 3.91 27.64 7.96
N ASN A 60 5.09 27.06 8.11
CA ASN A 60 6.23 27.32 7.24
C ASN A 60 7.20 26.13 7.24
N ARG A 61 8.13 26.15 6.28
CA ARG A 61 9.13 25.10 6.10
C ARG A 61 9.99 24.86 7.34
N LYS A 62 10.35 25.90 8.10
CA LYS A 62 11.16 25.76 9.32
C LYS A 62 10.41 24.96 10.40
N GLN A 63 9.11 25.19 10.56
CA GLN A 63 8.28 24.41 11.49
C GLN A 63 8.08 22.97 10.99
N PHE A 64 7.90 22.77 9.68
CA PHE A 64 7.85 21.43 9.10
C PHE A 64 9.15 20.65 9.33
N ASP A 65 10.31 21.27 9.06
CA ASP A 65 11.63 20.66 9.28
C ASP A 65 11.86 20.34 10.77
N LEU A 66 11.36 21.19 11.69
CA LEU A 66 11.37 20.94 13.12
C LEU A 66 10.54 19.70 13.49
N VAL A 67 9.32 19.57 12.96
CA VAL A 67 8.47 18.38 13.17
C VAL A 67 9.13 17.13 12.62
N SER A 68 9.53 17.15 11.35
CA SER A 68 10.13 16.01 10.68
C SER A 68 11.41 15.57 11.40
N GLY A 69 12.27 16.52 11.79
CA GLY A 69 13.52 16.24 12.48
C GLY A 69 13.32 15.69 13.89
N THR A 70 12.41 16.29 14.68
CA THR A 70 12.14 15.87 16.05
C THR A 70 11.46 14.51 16.11
N ILE A 71 10.42 14.26 15.31
CA ILE A 71 9.73 12.97 15.30
C ILE A 71 10.65 11.86 14.76
N SER A 72 11.42 12.11 13.70
CA SER A 72 12.39 11.11 13.20
C SER A 72 13.46 10.79 14.23
N LEU A 73 13.90 11.79 15.00
CA LEU A 73 14.86 11.57 16.07
C LEU A 73 14.24 10.72 17.19
N ALA A 74 13.07 11.12 17.69
CA ALA A 74 12.35 10.41 18.74
C ALA A 74 12.06 8.96 18.33
N TRP A 75 11.58 8.74 17.10
CA TRP A 75 11.32 7.42 16.54
C TRP A 75 12.55 6.50 16.57
N ASN A 76 13.72 7.02 16.20
CA ASN A 76 14.93 6.20 16.09
C ASN A 76 15.58 5.88 17.45
N TYR A 77 15.37 6.72 18.46
CA TYR A 77 16.07 6.62 19.74
C TYR A 77 15.18 6.22 20.92
N LEU A 78 13.85 6.37 20.84
CA LEU A 78 12.92 5.89 21.85
C LEU A 78 12.62 4.39 21.68
N PRO A 79 12.26 3.69 22.78
CA PRO A 79 11.88 2.28 22.72
C PRO A 79 10.55 2.06 21.98
N HIS A 80 10.40 0.89 21.36
CA HIS A 80 9.18 0.43 20.70
C HIS A 80 8.71 -0.89 21.30
N LYS A 81 7.40 -1.05 21.48
CA LYS A 81 6.78 -2.31 21.97
C LYS A 81 7.06 -3.45 20.99
N SER A 82 6.89 -3.21 19.69
CA SER A 82 7.13 -4.18 18.61
C SER A 82 8.58 -4.66 18.51
N LEU A 83 9.54 -3.86 19.00
CA LEU A 83 10.97 -4.21 19.01
C LEU A 83 11.43 -4.83 20.33
N GLY A 84 10.49 -5.15 21.23
CA GLY A 84 10.79 -5.69 22.56
C GLY A 84 11.45 -4.67 23.47
N ASN A 85 10.89 -3.45 23.52
CA ASN A 85 11.36 -2.31 24.31
C ASN A 85 12.73 -1.74 23.87
N LEU A 86 13.15 -2.04 22.65
CA LEU A 86 14.36 -1.48 22.03
C LEU A 86 14.01 -0.35 21.06
N SER A 87 14.95 0.57 20.85
CA SER A 87 14.86 1.55 19.77
C SER A 87 15.40 1.00 18.44
N PRO A 88 15.00 1.55 17.28
CA PRO A 88 15.60 1.24 16.00
C PRO A 88 17.12 1.39 16.00
N TYR A 89 17.65 2.41 16.69
CA TYR A 89 19.08 2.61 16.86
C TYR A 89 19.74 1.45 17.62
N GLN A 90 19.14 0.99 18.72
CA GLN A 90 19.65 -0.17 19.45
C GLN A 90 19.59 -1.46 18.61
N LYS A 91 18.52 -1.64 17.82
CA LYS A 91 18.42 -2.76 16.87
C LYS A 91 19.50 -2.71 15.79
N TYR A 92 19.79 -1.52 15.27
CA TYR A 92 20.90 -1.30 14.35
C TYR A 92 22.25 -1.68 14.99
N GLN A 93 22.47 -1.31 16.27
CA GLN A 93 23.66 -1.73 17.00
C GLN A 93 23.75 -3.24 17.20
N GLU A 94 22.65 -3.94 17.52
CA GLU A 94 22.62 -5.40 17.63
C GLU A 94 23.07 -6.07 16.32
N TYR A 95 22.54 -5.58 15.19
CA TYR A 95 22.84 -6.09 13.86
C TYR A 95 24.31 -5.85 13.48
N TYR A 96 24.82 -4.63 13.66
CA TYR A 96 26.17 -4.27 13.24
C TYR A 96 27.25 -4.87 14.14
N ASN A 97 27.04 -4.86 15.46
CA ASN A 97 28.02 -5.35 16.44
C ASN A 97 27.94 -6.87 16.64
N LYS A 98 26.99 -7.56 15.99
CA LYS A 98 26.70 -9.01 16.15
C LYS A 98 26.55 -9.44 17.62
N LYS A 99 26.16 -8.53 18.50
CA LYS A 99 25.99 -8.74 19.94
C LYS A 99 24.58 -8.34 20.33
N LYS A 100 23.79 -9.30 20.80
CA LYS A 100 22.45 -9.03 21.32
C LYS A 100 22.55 -8.23 22.61
N ILE A 101 21.66 -7.26 22.76
CA ILE A 101 21.47 -6.55 24.02
C ILE A 101 20.80 -7.51 24.98
N ASP A 102 21.27 -7.54 26.24
CA ASP A 102 20.69 -8.38 27.27
C ASP A 102 19.28 -7.87 27.62
N LYS A 103 18.27 -8.61 27.19
CA LYS A 103 16.86 -8.27 27.39
C LYS A 103 16.44 -8.26 28.86
N ASN A 104 17.16 -8.97 29.73
CA ASN A 104 16.85 -9.01 31.17
C ASN A 104 17.04 -7.64 31.84
N ASN A 105 17.81 -6.74 31.23
CA ASN A 105 18.07 -5.40 31.74
C ASN A 105 17.21 -4.32 31.07
N ILE A 106 16.37 -4.68 30.10
CA ILE A 106 15.53 -3.73 29.37
C ILE A 106 14.19 -3.59 30.09
N LYS A 107 13.96 -2.43 30.70
CA LYS A 107 12.69 -2.13 31.36
C LYS A 107 11.66 -1.62 30.35
N THR A 108 10.41 -2.07 30.50
CA THR A 108 9.27 -1.45 29.84
C THR A 108 9.18 0.02 30.25
N PRO A 109 9.15 0.97 29.29
CA PRO A 109 9.00 2.37 29.63
C PRO A 109 7.64 2.60 30.31
N LYS A 110 7.60 3.57 31.23
CA LYS A 110 6.36 4.05 31.86
C LYS A 110 6.18 5.49 31.48
N TYR A 111 5.01 5.83 30.98
CA TYR A 111 4.62 7.18 30.61
C TYR A 111 3.38 7.56 31.43
N ASP A 112 3.28 8.83 31.81
CA ASP A 112 2.10 9.35 32.52
C ASP A 112 0.89 9.56 31.59
N SER A 113 1.07 9.31 30.29
CA SER A 113 0.00 9.33 29.29
C SER A 113 -0.70 7.98 29.16
N ASN A 114 -2.02 8.02 29.02
CA ASN A 114 -2.85 6.89 28.63
C ASN A 114 -3.11 6.82 27.12
N LYS A 115 -2.57 7.76 26.33
CA LYS A 115 -2.80 7.81 24.89
C LYS A 115 -1.80 6.93 24.15
N THR A 116 -2.30 5.92 23.45
CA THR A 116 -1.49 4.93 22.73
C THR A 116 -1.49 5.17 21.22
N SER A 117 -2.33 6.07 20.71
CA SER A 117 -2.37 6.39 19.28
C SER A 117 -2.58 7.86 18.97
N LEU A 118 -2.27 8.19 17.71
CA LEU A 118 -2.20 9.56 17.22
C LEU A 118 -3.56 10.28 17.23
N TYR A 119 -4.66 9.59 16.90
CA TYR A 119 -5.97 10.23 16.84
C TYR A 119 -6.44 10.69 18.23
N GLN A 120 -6.01 10.02 19.30
CA GLN A 120 -6.35 10.37 20.68
C GLN A 120 -5.77 11.73 21.11
N LEU A 121 -4.74 12.25 20.41
CA LEU A 121 -4.24 13.61 20.61
C LEU A 121 -5.22 14.68 20.10
N PHE A 122 -5.97 14.33 19.06
CA PHE A 122 -6.79 15.26 18.28
C PHE A 122 -8.27 14.90 18.32
N GLU A 123 -8.66 14.08 19.29
CA GLU A 123 -9.96 13.44 19.36
C GLU A 123 -11.11 14.47 19.40
N ASP A 124 -10.92 15.55 20.15
CA ASP A 124 -11.89 16.66 20.25
C ASP A 124 -12.08 17.46 18.95
N SER A 125 -11.15 17.32 18.00
CA SER A 125 -11.21 17.99 16.69
C SER A 125 -11.68 17.09 15.55
N LEU A 126 -11.91 15.80 15.83
CA LEU A 126 -12.42 14.87 14.81
C LEU A 126 -13.92 15.12 14.58
N PRO A 127 -14.40 14.96 13.34
CA PRO A 127 -15.83 15.10 13.07
C PRO A 127 -16.64 13.97 13.71
N GLU A 128 -17.93 14.23 13.93
CA GLU A 128 -18.86 13.18 14.39
C GLU A 128 -19.17 12.16 13.29
N ARG A 129 -19.06 12.56 12.02
CA ARG A 129 -19.41 11.73 10.86
C ARG A 129 -18.27 11.69 9.86
N ILE A 130 -18.14 10.55 9.20
CA ILE A 130 -17.22 10.38 8.07
C ILE A 130 -17.69 11.29 6.93
N SER A 131 -16.75 11.97 6.30
CA SER A 131 -17.03 12.87 5.18
C SER A 131 -15.90 12.83 4.16
N LEU A 132 -16.17 13.29 2.94
CA LEU A 132 -15.15 13.54 1.93
C LEU A 132 -14.98 15.05 1.77
N LYS A 133 -13.75 15.56 1.89
CA LYS A 133 -13.45 16.99 1.76
C LYS A 133 -12.55 17.26 0.58
N LYS A 134 -12.87 18.33 -0.15
CA LYS A 134 -12.03 18.86 -1.22
C LYS A 134 -10.85 19.57 -0.58
N ILE A 135 -9.63 19.23 -0.98
CA ILE A 135 -8.40 19.81 -0.44
C ILE A 135 -7.91 20.94 -1.33
N GLN A 136 -7.53 20.60 -2.57
CA GLN A 136 -7.08 21.55 -3.60
C GLN A 136 -7.40 20.98 -4.98
N ASP A 137 -7.54 21.84 -5.98
CA ASP A 137 -7.80 21.47 -7.37
C ASP A 137 -8.96 20.47 -7.55
N ASN A 138 -8.66 19.21 -7.88
CA ASN A 138 -9.61 18.10 -8.04
C ASN A 138 -9.30 16.95 -7.06
N GLU A 139 -8.55 17.24 -5.99
CA GLU A 139 -8.13 16.24 -5.01
C GLU A 139 -9.03 16.27 -3.78
N TRP A 140 -9.49 15.08 -3.41
CA TRP A 140 -10.37 14.87 -2.27
C TRP A 140 -9.72 13.93 -1.24
N ARG A 141 -10.10 14.10 0.02
CA ARG A 141 -9.61 13.32 1.16
C ARG A 141 -10.76 12.89 2.05
N PHE A 142 -10.78 11.62 2.45
CA PHE A 142 -11.66 11.17 3.52
C PHE A 142 -11.26 11.76 4.86
N VAL A 143 -12.26 12.19 5.64
CA VAL A 143 -12.09 12.60 7.03
C VAL A 143 -12.92 11.67 7.88
N PHE A 144 -12.24 10.85 8.66
CA PHE A 144 -12.87 9.84 9.50
C PHE A 144 -13.32 10.40 10.85
N SER A 145 -14.36 9.78 11.41
CA SER A 145 -14.94 10.18 12.69
C SER A 145 -14.09 9.67 13.87
N ARG A 146 -14.34 10.22 15.07
CA ARG A 146 -13.79 9.66 16.31
C ARG A 146 -14.12 8.17 16.46
N ASN A 147 -15.36 7.79 16.20
CA ASN A 147 -15.83 6.40 16.31
C ASN A 147 -15.10 5.46 15.32
N TYR A 148 -14.81 5.94 14.12
CA TYR A 148 -14.04 5.19 13.12
C TYR A 148 -12.67 4.82 13.66
N HIS A 149 -11.90 5.80 14.15
CA HIS A 149 -10.56 5.54 14.66
C HIS A 149 -10.55 4.63 15.89
N GLN A 150 -11.50 4.80 16.81
CA GLN A 150 -11.62 3.93 17.99
C GLN A 150 -11.97 2.49 17.60
N THR A 151 -12.87 2.31 16.63
CA THR A 151 -13.31 0.99 16.18
C THR A 151 -12.27 0.30 15.30
N HIS A 152 -11.51 1.09 14.53
CA HIS A 152 -10.34 0.64 13.76
C HIS A 152 -9.26 0.03 14.67
N GLU A 153 -8.95 0.66 15.80
CA GLU A 153 -8.02 0.07 16.78
C GLU A 153 -8.51 -1.26 17.34
N GLN A 154 -9.79 -1.32 17.74
CA GLN A 154 -10.38 -2.56 18.26
C GLN A 154 -10.35 -3.70 17.23
N PHE A 155 -10.49 -3.37 15.94
CA PHE A 155 -10.32 -4.31 14.86
C PHE A 155 -8.87 -4.80 14.74
N HIS A 156 -7.91 -3.86 14.81
CA HIS A 156 -6.47 -4.15 14.72
C HIS A 156 -5.92 -5.00 15.87
N GLU A 157 -6.63 -5.06 17.01
CA GLU A 157 -6.28 -5.95 18.12
C GLU A 157 -6.36 -7.45 17.78
N PHE A 158 -7.16 -7.85 16.78
CA PHE A 158 -7.39 -9.27 16.48
C PHE A 158 -7.29 -9.68 15.01
N TYR A 159 -7.33 -8.75 14.05
CA TYR A 159 -7.47 -9.10 12.62
C TYR A 159 -6.33 -9.97 12.05
N GLU A 160 -5.13 -9.87 12.62
CA GLU A 160 -3.94 -10.68 12.28
C GLU A 160 -3.64 -11.78 13.30
N SER A 161 -4.51 -11.99 14.29
CA SER A 161 -4.29 -13.00 15.32
C SER A 161 -4.44 -14.42 14.75
N GLU A 162 -3.43 -15.25 14.99
CA GLU A 162 -3.46 -16.69 14.68
C GLU A 162 -4.24 -17.49 15.74
N ASP A 163 -4.68 -16.86 16.83
CA ASP A 163 -5.39 -17.52 17.94
C ASP A 163 -6.87 -17.79 17.62
N PHE A 164 -7.40 -17.19 16.55
CA PHE A 164 -8.81 -17.30 16.16
C PHE A 164 -8.98 -18.08 14.86
N SER A 165 -10.01 -18.92 14.81
CA SER A 165 -10.47 -19.53 13.57
C SER A 165 -11.05 -18.49 12.60
N VAL A 166 -11.10 -18.83 11.31
CA VAL A 166 -11.71 -17.98 10.27
C VAL A 166 -13.15 -17.58 10.63
N MET A 167 -13.91 -18.49 11.25
CA MET A 167 -15.28 -18.24 11.69
C MET A 167 -15.35 -17.23 12.84
N GLU A 168 -14.51 -17.38 13.86
CA GLU A 168 -14.42 -16.43 14.99
C GLU A 168 -13.96 -15.05 14.53
N LEU A 169 -13.02 -14.98 13.56
CA LEU A 169 -12.58 -13.73 12.96
C LEU A 169 -13.73 -13.04 12.21
N ALA A 170 -14.54 -13.80 11.44
CA ALA A 170 -15.71 -13.26 10.76
C ALA A 170 -16.78 -12.74 11.75
N GLU A 171 -17.04 -13.47 12.84
CA GLU A 171 -17.98 -13.05 13.90
C GLU A 171 -17.50 -11.79 14.61
N LYS A 172 -16.23 -11.75 15.05
CA LYS A 172 -15.63 -10.57 15.68
C LYS A 172 -15.66 -9.36 14.76
N THR A 173 -15.31 -9.54 13.48
CA THR A 173 -15.36 -8.46 12.48
C THR A 173 -16.79 -7.96 12.27
N SER A 174 -17.78 -8.86 12.27
CA SER A 174 -19.19 -8.48 12.20
C SER A 174 -19.60 -7.62 13.41
N LEU A 175 -19.13 -7.94 14.62
CA LEU A 175 -19.38 -7.13 15.83
C LEU A 175 -18.71 -5.75 15.76
N ILE A 176 -17.54 -5.64 15.14
CA ILE A 176 -16.87 -4.36 14.86
C ILE A 176 -17.74 -3.52 13.91
N LEU A 177 -18.24 -4.10 12.82
CA LEU A 177 -19.08 -3.41 11.84
C LEU A 177 -20.46 -3.00 12.39
N LEU A 178 -20.95 -3.63 13.46
CA LEU A 178 -22.13 -3.12 14.19
C LEU A 178 -21.86 -1.80 14.91
N LYS A 179 -20.61 -1.52 15.30
CA LYS A 179 -20.21 -0.26 15.96
C LYS A 179 -19.87 0.84 14.96
N GLU A 180 -19.21 0.48 13.87
CA GLU A 180 -18.90 1.40 12.75
C GLU A 180 -19.16 0.70 11.41
N PRO A 181 -20.37 0.86 10.83
CA PRO A 181 -20.74 0.20 9.57
C PRO A 181 -19.97 0.70 8.34
N LEU A 182 -19.16 1.75 8.46
CA LEU A 182 -18.36 2.30 7.37
C LEU A 182 -16.86 2.00 7.54
N LEU A 183 -16.48 1.07 8.42
CA LEU A 183 -15.09 0.63 8.59
C LEU A 183 -14.65 -0.23 7.39
N MET A 184 -14.24 0.43 6.32
CA MET A 184 -14.01 -0.17 4.99
C MET A 184 -12.98 -1.31 5.02
N GLU A 185 -11.93 -1.19 5.84
CA GLU A 185 -10.94 -2.25 6.02
C GLU A 185 -11.56 -3.52 6.64
N ALA A 186 -12.46 -3.36 7.62
CA ALA A 186 -13.16 -4.48 8.23
C ALA A 186 -14.18 -5.11 7.28
N ASP A 187 -14.84 -4.33 6.42
CA ASP A 187 -15.71 -4.86 5.36
C ASP A 187 -14.93 -5.71 4.35
N SER A 188 -13.80 -5.19 3.85
CA SER A 188 -12.89 -5.95 2.98
C SER A 188 -12.45 -7.25 3.66
N TYR A 189 -11.96 -7.15 4.90
CA TYR A 189 -11.50 -8.29 5.67
C TYR A 189 -12.60 -9.35 5.86
N LEU A 190 -13.82 -8.93 6.22
CA LEU A 190 -14.96 -9.82 6.40
C LEU A 190 -15.31 -10.53 5.09
N ALA A 191 -15.29 -9.83 3.96
CA ALA A 191 -15.50 -10.45 2.65
C ALA A 191 -14.46 -11.54 2.36
N HIS A 192 -13.18 -11.29 2.66
CA HIS A 192 -12.13 -12.30 2.54
C HIS A 192 -12.33 -13.50 3.48
N GLN A 193 -12.78 -13.29 4.72
CA GLN A 193 -13.12 -14.41 5.61
C GLN A 193 -14.29 -15.23 5.07
N PHE A 194 -15.33 -14.58 4.53
CA PHE A 194 -16.43 -15.30 3.88
C PHE A 194 -15.98 -16.13 2.68
N LEU A 195 -15.03 -15.64 1.86
CA LEU A 195 -14.44 -16.45 0.79
C LEU A 195 -13.72 -17.68 1.33
N LYS A 196 -12.92 -17.53 2.40
CA LYS A 196 -12.23 -18.67 3.05
C LYS A 196 -13.21 -19.72 3.59
N LEU A 197 -14.41 -19.29 3.99
CA LEU A 197 -15.50 -20.16 4.44
C LEU A 197 -16.34 -20.75 3.28
N GLY A 198 -16.04 -20.40 2.03
CA GLY A 198 -16.84 -20.80 0.86
C GLY A 198 -18.17 -20.05 0.73
N ALA A 199 -18.39 -18.99 1.51
CA ALA A 199 -19.59 -18.17 1.51
C ALA A 199 -19.50 -17.02 0.50
N GLU A 200 -19.26 -17.34 -0.78
CA GLU A 200 -19.01 -16.34 -1.83
C GLU A 200 -20.11 -15.29 -1.92
N ARG A 201 -21.38 -15.70 -1.87
CA ARG A 201 -22.52 -14.78 -1.91
C ARG A 201 -22.45 -13.71 -0.82
N ASN A 202 -22.13 -14.11 0.41
CA ASN A 202 -21.98 -13.18 1.53
C ASN A 202 -20.82 -12.23 1.31
N ALA A 203 -19.71 -12.73 0.78
CA ALA A 203 -18.53 -11.92 0.46
C ALA A 203 -18.87 -10.82 -0.57
N PHE A 204 -19.59 -11.17 -1.64
CA PHE A 204 -20.07 -10.20 -2.64
C PHE A 204 -21.05 -9.19 -2.04
N GLU A 205 -21.97 -9.65 -1.20
CA GLU A 205 -23.00 -8.80 -0.58
C GLU A 205 -22.39 -7.76 0.37
N VAL A 206 -21.36 -8.13 1.15
CA VAL A 206 -20.61 -7.20 2.01
C VAL A 206 -19.97 -6.10 1.17
N LEU A 207 -19.21 -6.46 0.14
CA LEU A 207 -18.53 -5.47 -0.71
C LEU A 207 -19.50 -4.54 -1.43
N GLU A 208 -20.58 -5.09 -2.00
CA GLU A 208 -21.60 -4.31 -2.71
C GLU A 208 -22.27 -3.28 -1.77
N LYS A 209 -22.68 -3.73 -0.58
CA LYS A 209 -23.32 -2.85 0.41
C LYS A 209 -22.36 -1.81 0.96
N SER A 210 -21.13 -2.20 1.29
CA SER A 210 -20.10 -1.30 1.82
C SER A 210 -19.78 -0.20 0.81
N ILE A 211 -19.54 -0.55 -0.46
CA ILE A 211 -19.26 0.44 -1.51
C ILE A 211 -20.45 1.36 -1.76
N ALA A 212 -21.67 0.83 -1.76
CA ALA A 212 -22.87 1.67 -1.87
C ALA A 212 -22.98 2.65 -0.69
N ALA A 213 -22.73 2.19 0.54
CA ALA A 213 -22.77 3.01 1.74
C ALA A 213 -21.70 4.11 1.71
N VAL A 214 -20.46 3.78 1.32
CA VAL A 214 -19.37 4.76 1.19
C VAL A 214 -19.66 5.76 0.07
N LYS A 215 -20.16 5.31 -1.09
CA LYS A 215 -20.56 6.21 -2.19
C LYS A 215 -21.65 7.21 -1.80
N ASN A 216 -22.52 6.88 -0.85
CA ASN A 216 -23.53 7.82 -0.34
C ASN A 216 -22.94 8.98 0.49
N ILE A 217 -21.67 8.88 0.91
CA ILE A 217 -20.95 9.95 1.61
C ILE A 217 -20.39 10.98 0.63
N PHE A 218 -20.23 10.60 -0.64
CA PHE A 218 -19.66 11.49 -1.65
C PHE A 218 -20.58 12.70 -1.86
N PRO A 219 -20.04 13.92 -1.81
CA PRO A 219 -20.83 15.12 -1.98
C PRO A 219 -21.21 15.30 -3.46
N LYS A 220 -22.28 16.07 -3.73
CA LYS A 220 -22.84 16.21 -5.09
C LYS A 220 -21.88 16.85 -6.08
N GLU A 221 -20.98 17.69 -5.57
CA GLU A 221 -19.93 18.35 -6.36
C GLU A 221 -18.75 17.44 -6.73
N PHE A 222 -18.68 16.22 -6.19
CA PHE A 222 -17.65 15.26 -6.59
C PHE A 222 -17.92 14.75 -8.02
N ASP A 223 -16.98 15.01 -8.93
CA ASP A 223 -17.05 14.61 -10.33
C ASP A 223 -16.20 13.34 -10.54
N TRP A 224 -16.84 12.19 -10.76
CA TRP A 224 -16.16 10.91 -10.95
C TRP A 224 -15.20 10.83 -12.15
N GLU A 225 -15.30 11.75 -13.11
CA GLU A 225 -14.41 11.81 -14.26
C GLU A 225 -13.19 12.70 -13.99
N LYS A 226 -13.36 13.77 -13.21
CA LYS A 226 -12.33 14.80 -12.99
C LYS A 226 -11.63 14.70 -11.64
N ASP A 227 -12.39 14.37 -10.60
CA ASP A 227 -11.90 14.30 -9.23
C ASP A 227 -11.10 13.03 -8.96
N LYS A 228 -10.23 13.14 -7.96
CA LYS A 228 -9.21 12.17 -7.61
C LYS A 228 -9.19 11.94 -6.10
N LEU A 229 -8.77 10.74 -5.74
CA LEU A 229 -8.45 10.31 -4.39
C LEU A 229 -6.96 9.97 -4.36
N PRO A 230 -6.07 10.95 -4.12
CA PRO A 230 -4.65 10.69 -4.12
C PRO A 230 -4.24 9.71 -3.02
N TRP A 231 -3.40 8.74 -3.36
CA TRP A 231 -2.90 7.70 -2.45
C TRP A 231 -2.05 8.22 -1.27
N TYR A 232 -1.46 9.41 -1.43
CA TYR A 232 -0.61 9.99 -0.39
C TYR A 232 -1.44 10.43 0.84
N PHE A 233 -2.75 10.65 0.68
CA PHE A 233 -3.68 10.71 1.81
C PHE A 233 -3.98 9.30 2.29
N LEU A 234 -3.58 8.98 3.53
CA LEU A 234 -3.74 7.65 4.09
C LEU A 234 -5.22 7.24 4.13
N GLU A 235 -6.10 8.19 4.42
CA GLU A 235 -7.54 7.96 4.55
C GLU A 235 -8.21 7.54 3.23
N ASN A 236 -7.61 7.91 2.09
CA ASN A 236 -8.14 7.49 0.78
C ASN A 236 -7.85 6.02 0.49
N ARG A 237 -6.85 5.43 1.14
CA ARG A 237 -6.42 4.06 0.86
C ARG A 237 -7.49 3.05 1.21
N ASP A 238 -8.25 3.29 2.26
CA ASP A 238 -9.31 2.40 2.74
C ASP A 238 -10.36 2.19 1.64
N PHE A 239 -10.85 3.28 1.03
CA PHE A 239 -11.80 3.17 -0.07
C PHE A 239 -11.17 2.63 -1.36
N LEU A 240 -9.95 3.04 -1.69
CA LEU A 240 -9.26 2.56 -2.88
C LEU A 240 -8.97 1.05 -2.83
N ASN A 241 -8.61 0.53 -1.66
CA ASN A 241 -8.41 -0.91 -1.43
C ASN A 241 -9.74 -1.66 -1.49
N LEU A 242 -10.80 -1.12 -0.90
CA LEU A 242 -12.14 -1.70 -1.02
C LEU A 242 -12.61 -1.80 -2.49
N LEU A 243 -12.32 -0.78 -3.31
CA LEU A 243 -12.60 -0.84 -4.75
C LEU A 243 -11.75 -1.90 -5.47
N LEU A 244 -10.50 -2.08 -5.07
CA LEU A 244 -9.63 -3.12 -5.64
C LEU A 244 -10.15 -4.52 -5.32
N ASP A 245 -10.57 -4.77 -4.08
CA ASP A 245 -11.22 -6.03 -3.71
C ASP A 245 -12.47 -6.28 -4.54
N GLN A 246 -13.33 -5.26 -4.73
CA GLN A 246 -14.48 -5.37 -5.62
C GLN A 246 -14.06 -5.74 -7.05
N ALA A 247 -13.04 -5.09 -7.62
CA ALA A 247 -12.59 -5.37 -8.96
C ALA A 247 -12.10 -6.83 -9.13
N ILE A 248 -11.31 -7.31 -8.16
CA ILE A 248 -10.81 -8.69 -8.11
C ILE A 248 -11.97 -9.69 -7.97
N PHE A 249 -12.95 -9.39 -7.13
CA PHE A 249 -14.10 -10.26 -6.92
C PHE A 249 -14.99 -10.31 -8.16
N MET A 250 -15.20 -9.17 -8.81
CA MET A 250 -15.93 -9.09 -10.08
C MET A 250 -15.23 -9.87 -11.19
N GLU A 251 -13.90 -9.85 -11.23
CA GLU A 251 -13.12 -10.66 -12.15
C GLU A 251 -13.33 -12.16 -11.91
N LYS A 252 -13.25 -12.62 -10.65
CA LYS A 252 -13.47 -14.02 -10.27
C LYS A 252 -14.89 -14.50 -10.54
N GLY A 253 -15.89 -13.69 -10.17
CA GLY A 253 -17.30 -14.09 -10.21
C GLY A 253 -18.01 -13.82 -11.55
N LYS A 254 -17.60 -12.80 -12.30
CA LYS A 254 -18.26 -12.37 -13.56
C LYS A 254 -17.34 -12.44 -14.78
N GLY A 255 -16.05 -12.69 -14.57
CA GLY A 255 -15.05 -12.88 -15.61
C GLY A 255 -14.27 -11.61 -15.97
N VAL A 256 -13.09 -11.83 -16.55
CA VAL A 256 -12.07 -10.84 -16.92
C VAL A 256 -12.61 -9.64 -17.72
N SER A 257 -13.48 -9.86 -18.71
CA SER A 257 -14.01 -8.74 -19.51
C SER A 257 -14.95 -7.83 -18.74
N LYS A 258 -15.66 -8.35 -17.73
CA LYS A 258 -16.65 -7.58 -16.97
C LYS A 258 -16.02 -6.81 -15.80
N SER A 259 -14.79 -7.13 -15.41
CA SER A 259 -14.05 -6.41 -14.35
C SER A 259 -13.36 -5.15 -14.84
N ILE A 260 -13.15 -4.98 -16.14
CA ILE A 260 -12.45 -3.82 -16.73
C ILE A 260 -12.92 -2.47 -16.18
N PRO A 261 -14.25 -2.16 -16.14
CA PRO A 261 -14.70 -0.85 -15.67
C PRO A 261 -14.33 -0.55 -14.21
N TYR A 262 -14.22 -1.58 -13.37
CA TYR A 262 -13.87 -1.43 -11.95
C TYR A 262 -12.40 -1.07 -11.79
N TYR A 263 -11.51 -1.75 -12.52
CA TYR A 263 -10.10 -1.40 -12.52
C TYR A 263 -9.83 -0.04 -13.20
N GLU A 264 -10.53 0.29 -14.30
CA GLU A 264 -10.45 1.60 -14.94
C GLU A 264 -10.92 2.73 -13.99
N GLN A 265 -11.96 2.47 -13.18
CA GLN A 265 -12.42 3.41 -12.16
C GLN A 265 -11.34 3.69 -11.10
N ILE A 266 -10.64 2.67 -10.63
CA ILE A 266 -9.55 2.84 -9.66
C ILE A 266 -8.44 3.72 -10.23
N LEU A 267 -8.02 3.48 -11.49
CA LEU A 267 -7.03 4.34 -12.15
C LEU A 267 -7.52 5.77 -12.40
N SER A 268 -8.83 5.95 -12.60
CA SER A 268 -9.39 7.31 -12.68
C SER A 268 -9.25 8.04 -11.36
N LEU A 269 -9.53 7.38 -10.23
CA LEU A 269 -9.47 8.00 -8.90
C LEU A 269 -8.03 8.15 -8.39
N ASN A 270 -7.18 7.16 -8.64
CA ASN A 270 -5.78 7.08 -8.20
C ASN A 270 -4.84 7.02 -9.42
N PRO A 271 -4.58 8.14 -10.10
CA PRO A 271 -3.84 8.16 -11.36
C PRO A 271 -2.35 7.83 -11.22
N ASN A 272 -1.79 7.90 -10.01
CA ASN A 272 -0.42 7.46 -9.74
C ASN A 272 -0.31 5.93 -9.56
N ASP A 273 -1.46 5.25 -9.49
CA ASP A 273 -1.59 3.79 -9.41
C ASP A 273 -0.64 3.12 -8.43
N ASN A 274 -0.63 3.63 -7.20
CA ASN A 274 0.16 3.05 -6.12
C ASN A 274 -0.24 1.60 -5.77
N GLN A 275 -1.39 1.13 -6.27
CA GLN A 275 -1.91 -0.22 -6.07
C GLN A 275 -1.47 -1.21 -7.16
N GLY A 276 -0.86 -0.73 -8.26
CA GLY A 276 -0.39 -1.61 -9.34
C GLY A 276 -1.49 -2.08 -10.30
N VAL A 277 -2.66 -1.43 -10.31
CA VAL A 277 -3.81 -1.77 -11.16
C VAL A 277 -3.48 -1.67 -12.66
N ARG A 278 -2.53 -0.83 -13.07
CA ARG A 278 -2.09 -0.72 -14.47
C ARG A 278 -1.47 -2.01 -15.00
N GLY A 279 -0.76 -2.78 -14.16
CA GLY A 279 -0.22 -4.08 -14.54
C GLY A 279 -1.35 -5.11 -14.75
N ILE A 280 -2.30 -5.12 -13.82
CA ILE A 280 -3.51 -5.95 -13.89
C ILE A 280 -4.30 -5.64 -15.17
N LEU A 281 -4.62 -4.36 -15.42
CA LEU A 281 -5.34 -3.92 -16.62
C LEU A 281 -4.60 -4.24 -17.91
N THR A 282 -3.26 -4.16 -17.93
CA THR A 282 -2.48 -4.57 -19.10
C THR A 282 -2.74 -6.03 -19.45
N THR A 283 -2.64 -6.92 -18.46
CA THR A 283 -2.94 -8.34 -18.62
C THR A 283 -4.38 -8.55 -19.08
N ILE A 284 -5.36 -7.89 -18.45
CA ILE A 284 -6.78 -7.99 -18.78
C ILE A 284 -7.07 -7.52 -20.22
N TYR A 285 -6.51 -6.40 -20.65
CA TYR A 285 -6.67 -5.91 -22.03
C TYR A 285 -6.08 -6.89 -23.05
N LEU A 286 -4.93 -7.49 -22.76
CA LEU A 286 -4.35 -8.51 -23.65
C LEU A 286 -5.20 -9.78 -23.70
N LYS A 287 -5.69 -10.26 -22.55
CA LYS A 287 -6.60 -11.42 -22.43
C LYS A 287 -7.93 -11.19 -23.18
N THR A 288 -8.39 -9.95 -23.27
CA THR A 288 -9.68 -9.57 -23.89
C THR A 288 -9.56 -8.98 -25.30
N GLY A 289 -8.37 -9.05 -25.91
CA GLY A 289 -8.18 -8.62 -27.30
C GLY A 289 -8.24 -7.11 -27.51
N GLN A 290 -7.81 -6.32 -26.52
CA GLN A 290 -7.79 -4.85 -26.55
C GLN A 290 -6.35 -4.26 -26.53
N PRO A 291 -5.44 -4.66 -27.44
CA PRO A 291 -4.04 -4.22 -27.41
C PRO A 291 -3.87 -2.70 -27.58
N GLN A 292 -4.80 -2.00 -28.23
CA GLN A 292 -4.77 -0.53 -28.33
C GLN A 292 -4.89 0.14 -26.97
N LYS A 293 -5.67 -0.43 -26.03
CA LYS A 293 -5.78 0.10 -24.67
C LYS A 293 -4.47 -0.04 -23.90
N VAL A 294 -3.68 -1.08 -24.16
CA VAL A 294 -2.33 -1.23 -23.59
C VAL A 294 -1.41 -0.11 -24.07
N LEU A 295 -1.43 0.23 -25.37
CA LEU A 295 -0.63 1.37 -25.87
C LEU A 295 -1.05 2.69 -25.21
N GLY A 296 -2.36 2.90 -25.04
CA GLY A 296 -2.91 4.07 -24.35
C GLY A 296 -2.50 4.13 -22.87
N LEU A 297 -2.49 2.98 -22.19
CA LEU A 297 -2.07 2.86 -20.81
C LEU A 297 -0.57 3.13 -20.64
N SER A 298 0.28 2.55 -21.50
CA SER A 298 1.73 2.78 -21.48
C SER A 298 2.08 4.26 -21.70
N LYS A 299 1.33 5.00 -22.52
CA LYS A 299 1.52 6.46 -22.68
C LYS A 299 1.24 7.26 -21.39
N LYS A 300 0.37 6.77 -20.52
CA LYS A 300 0.10 7.43 -19.22
C LYS A 300 1.23 7.19 -18.21
N TYR A 301 2.01 6.13 -18.41
CA TYR A 301 3.09 5.73 -17.51
C TYR A 301 4.39 5.49 -18.31
N PRO A 302 5.00 6.53 -18.91
CA PRO A 302 6.14 6.37 -19.82
C PRO A 302 7.41 5.87 -19.13
N ASP A 303 7.57 6.15 -17.83
CA ASP A 303 8.74 5.77 -17.03
C ASP A 303 8.50 4.49 -16.20
N ASP A 304 7.41 3.77 -16.48
CA ASP A 304 7.07 2.57 -15.76
C ASP A 304 7.93 1.38 -16.19
N ALA A 305 8.50 0.70 -15.19
CA ALA A 305 9.38 -0.44 -15.38
C ALA A 305 8.76 -1.78 -14.93
N THR A 306 7.46 -1.82 -14.61
CA THR A 306 6.77 -3.08 -14.27
C THR A 306 6.77 -4.02 -15.46
N CYS A 307 7.05 -5.30 -15.21
CA CYS A 307 7.15 -6.29 -16.27
C CYS A 307 5.83 -6.45 -17.03
N GLU A 308 4.69 -6.37 -16.33
CA GLU A 308 3.35 -6.50 -16.91
C GLU A 308 3.09 -5.45 -17.99
N LEU A 309 3.42 -4.18 -17.72
CA LEU A 309 3.19 -3.09 -18.65
C LEU A 309 4.25 -3.05 -19.76
N THR A 310 5.52 -3.19 -19.41
CA THR A 310 6.64 -3.07 -20.37
C THR A 310 6.66 -4.22 -21.39
N MET A 311 6.51 -5.45 -20.93
CA MET A 311 6.42 -6.62 -21.81
C MET A 311 5.03 -6.72 -22.45
N GLY A 312 3.97 -6.35 -21.73
CA GLY A 312 2.62 -6.28 -22.28
C GLY A 312 2.49 -5.29 -23.44
N TYR A 313 3.20 -4.16 -23.39
CA TYR A 313 3.29 -3.19 -24.49
C TYR A 313 3.95 -3.80 -25.73
N ALA A 314 5.05 -4.53 -25.57
CA ALA A 314 5.68 -5.27 -26.67
C ALA A 314 4.70 -6.26 -27.30
N LEU A 315 4.00 -7.06 -26.48
CA LEU A 315 3.02 -8.03 -26.96
C LEU A 315 1.84 -7.34 -27.67
N ALA A 316 1.38 -6.19 -27.17
CA ALA A 316 0.34 -5.39 -27.80
C ALA A 316 0.77 -4.90 -29.18
N LEU A 317 2.01 -4.41 -29.34
CA LEU A 317 2.56 -4.01 -30.65
C LEU A 317 2.60 -5.20 -31.62
N ILE A 318 3.02 -6.39 -31.17
CA ILE A 318 3.05 -7.60 -31.99
C ILE A 318 1.62 -7.97 -32.44
N LYS A 319 0.65 -7.98 -31.51
CA LYS A 319 -0.76 -8.24 -31.82
C LYS A 319 -1.36 -7.24 -32.82
N LEU A 320 -0.81 -6.02 -32.88
CA LEU A 320 -1.20 -4.97 -33.82
C LEU A 320 -0.42 -5.01 -35.15
N GLY A 321 0.49 -5.97 -35.34
CA GLY A 321 1.32 -6.08 -36.54
C GLY A 321 2.48 -5.08 -36.59
N LYS A 322 2.74 -4.33 -35.51
CA LYS A 322 3.80 -3.32 -35.41
C LYS A 322 5.13 -3.96 -34.98
N ILE A 323 5.62 -4.92 -35.78
CA ILE A 323 6.74 -5.80 -35.40
C ILE A 323 8.05 -5.02 -35.20
N GLU A 324 8.36 -4.06 -36.07
CA GLU A 324 9.58 -3.25 -35.97
C GLU A 324 9.60 -2.39 -34.68
N GLU A 325 8.45 -1.81 -34.33
CA GLU A 325 8.28 -1.05 -33.08
C GLU A 325 8.45 -1.97 -31.86
N ALA A 326 7.87 -3.18 -31.91
CA ALA A 326 7.99 -4.17 -30.85
C ALA A 326 9.43 -4.64 -30.66
N GLU A 327 10.15 -4.89 -31.76
CA GLU A 327 11.56 -5.29 -31.74
C GLU A 327 12.41 -4.21 -31.06
N LYS A 328 12.31 -2.95 -31.52
CA LYS A 328 13.06 -1.82 -30.94
C LYS A 328 12.76 -1.63 -29.46
N HIS A 329 11.50 -1.76 -29.06
CA HIS A 329 11.10 -1.67 -27.66
C HIS A 329 11.72 -2.79 -26.83
N LEU A 330 11.61 -4.04 -27.29
CA LEU A 330 12.20 -5.20 -26.61
C LEU A 330 13.72 -5.09 -26.46
N GLU A 331 14.43 -4.59 -27.47
CA GLU A 331 15.87 -4.30 -27.38
C GLU A 331 16.18 -3.28 -26.28
N THR A 332 15.33 -2.26 -26.14
CA THR A 332 15.51 -1.18 -25.15
C THR A 332 15.32 -1.70 -23.73
N ILE A 333 14.29 -2.53 -23.49
CA ILE A 333 13.96 -3.02 -22.15
C ILE A 333 14.71 -4.29 -21.76
N TYR A 334 15.37 -4.97 -22.70
CA TYR A 334 15.94 -6.31 -22.52
C TYR A 334 16.78 -6.46 -21.25
N LYS A 335 17.63 -5.48 -20.94
CA LYS A 335 18.50 -5.53 -19.75
C LYS A 335 17.70 -5.70 -18.46
N PHE A 336 16.54 -5.06 -18.36
CA PHE A 336 15.68 -5.09 -17.18
C PHE A 336 14.65 -6.21 -17.25
N SER A 337 14.29 -6.68 -18.45
CA SER A 337 13.34 -7.76 -18.67
C SER A 337 13.99 -9.12 -18.93
N LYS A 338 15.31 -9.25 -18.74
CA LYS A 338 16.08 -10.46 -19.11
C LYS A 338 15.50 -11.73 -18.48
N HIS A 339 15.28 -11.74 -17.17
CA HIS A 339 14.72 -12.90 -16.48
C HIS A 339 13.33 -13.26 -17.02
N VAL A 340 12.50 -12.27 -17.37
CA VAL A 340 11.18 -12.49 -17.97
C VAL A 340 11.31 -13.14 -19.35
N VAL A 341 12.21 -12.64 -20.19
CA VAL A 341 12.47 -13.21 -21.53
C VAL A 341 12.98 -14.65 -21.42
N GLU A 342 13.94 -14.89 -20.53
CA GLU A 342 14.48 -16.23 -20.28
C GLU A 342 13.39 -17.16 -19.75
N GLU A 343 12.57 -16.71 -18.79
CA GLU A 343 11.46 -17.48 -18.26
C GLU A 343 10.45 -17.85 -19.35
N LEU A 344 10.04 -16.90 -20.21
CA LEU A 344 9.12 -17.18 -21.33
C LEU A 344 9.67 -18.20 -22.33
N LEU A 345 10.99 -18.22 -22.55
CA LEU A 345 11.65 -19.11 -23.51
C LEU A 345 11.94 -20.51 -22.96
N LYS A 346 11.80 -20.73 -21.64
CA LYS A 346 12.01 -22.05 -21.04
C LYS A 346 11.01 -23.07 -21.61
N PRO A 347 11.44 -24.33 -21.82
CA PRO A 347 10.51 -25.41 -22.17
C PRO A 347 9.67 -25.87 -20.96
N THR A 348 10.15 -25.62 -19.75
CA THR A 348 9.52 -26.02 -18.49
C THR A 348 9.69 -24.91 -17.47
N HIS A 349 8.58 -24.51 -16.85
CA HIS A 349 8.52 -23.42 -15.87
C HIS A 349 8.32 -24.01 -14.48
N ARG A 350 9.20 -23.67 -13.54
CA ARG A 350 9.13 -24.14 -12.15
C ARG A 350 9.22 -22.93 -11.24
N GLN A 351 8.43 -22.96 -10.16
CA GLN A 351 8.50 -21.92 -9.15
C GLN A 351 9.93 -21.84 -8.58
N PRO A 352 10.55 -20.65 -8.54
CA PRO A 352 11.88 -20.47 -7.97
C PRO A 352 11.91 -20.85 -6.48
N PRO A 353 13.00 -21.45 -5.96
CA PRO A 353 13.11 -21.81 -4.55
C PRO A 353 12.93 -20.64 -3.58
N GLN A 354 13.31 -19.43 -3.99
CA GLN A 354 13.20 -18.19 -3.23
C GLN A 354 11.83 -17.51 -3.35
N PHE A 355 10.88 -18.08 -4.10
CA PHE A 355 9.58 -17.47 -4.33
C PHE A 355 8.84 -17.23 -3.02
N ASN A 356 8.53 -15.97 -2.75
CA ASN A 356 7.66 -15.56 -1.68
C ASN A 356 6.59 -14.61 -2.25
N PRO A 357 5.30 -14.99 -2.23
CA PRO A 357 4.23 -14.16 -2.81
C PRO A 357 4.09 -12.79 -2.13
N GLU A 358 4.58 -12.63 -0.90
CA GLU A 358 4.58 -11.36 -0.18
C GLU A 358 5.82 -10.49 -0.47
N ARG A 359 6.85 -11.08 -1.09
CA ARG A 359 8.15 -10.44 -1.33
C ARG A 359 8.69 -10.84 -2.69
N ILE A 360 8.15 -10.19 -3.71
CA ILE A 360 8.62 -10.33 -5.09
C ILE A 360 9.78 -9.37 -5.33
N GLN A 361 10.90 -9.91 -5.82
CA GLN A 361 12.07 -9.13 -6.19
C GLN A 361 11.86 -8.49 -7.55
N PHE A 362 11.90 -7.15 -7.59
CA PHE A 362 11.87 -6.40 -8.84
C PHE A 362 13.03 -6.81 -9.76
N GLY A 363 12.71 -7.20 -10.99
CA GLY A 363 13.65 -7.73 -11.97
C GLY A 363 14.21 -9.12 -11.64
N GLY A 364 13.65 -9.84 -10.67
CA GLY A 364 14.08 -11.17 -10.22
C GLY A 364 13.46 -12.34 -10.99
N GLU A 365 13.90 -13.56 -10.67
CA GLU A 365 13.34 -14.80 -11.24
C GLU A 365 11.91 -15.08 -10.75
N ASP A 366 11.56 -14.63 -9.56
CA ASP A 366 10.24 -14.73 -8.96
C ASP A 366 9.21 -13.83 -9.67
N GLU A 367 9.58 -12.58 -9.97
CA GLU A 367 8.79 -11.69 -10.83
C GLU A 367 8.58 -12.31 -12.22
N ALA A 368 9.65 -12.83 -12.83
CA ALA A 368 9.59 -13.50 -14.13
C ALA A 368 8.64 -14.71 -14.14
N PHE A 369 8.68 -15.54 -13.10
CA PHE A 369 7.78 -16.68 -12.94
C PHE A 369 6.32 -16.25 -12.81
N LEU A 370 6.02 -15.21 -12.03
CA LEU A 370 4.66 -14.66 -11.93
C LEU A 370 4.17 -14.09 -13.25
N TYR A 371 5.01 -13.32 -13.93
CA TYR A 371 4.69 -12.79 -15.25
C TYR A 371 4.36 -13.92 -16.23
N PHE A 372 5.16 -14.99 -16.27
CA PHE A 372 4.90 -16.15 -17.10
C PHE A 372 3.53 -16.79 -16.78
N ARG A 373 3.20 -16.95 -15.49
CA ARG A 373 1.91 -17.52 -15.09
C ARG A 373 0.71 -16.71 -15.61
N GLU A 374 0.83 -15.39 -15.64
CA GLU A 374 -0.28 -14.51 -16.03
C GLU A 374 -0.36 -14.23 -17.53
N GLN A 375 0.79 -14.05 -18.20
CA GLN A 375 0.87 -13.62 -19.60
C GLN A 375 1.55 -14.62 -20.53
N GLY A 376 2.24 -15.66 -20.03
CA GLY A 376 3.01 -16.60 -20.86
C GLY A 376 2.20 -17.27 -21.96
N ALA A 377 0.97 -17.70 -21.65
CA ALA A 377 0.04 -18.25 -22.64
C ALA A 377 -0.31 -17.25 -23.75
N LEU A 378 -0.37 -15.95 -23.45
CA LEU A 378 -0.66 -14.90 -24.44
C LEU A 378 0.49 -14.73 -25.43
N TRP A 379 1.74 -14.89 -24.98
CA TRP A 379 2.92 -14.88 -25.84
C TRP A 379 2.93 -16.09 -26.77
N GLN A 380 2.72 -17.29 -26.21
CA GLN A 380 2.68 -18.53 -26.99
C GLN A 380 1.56 -18.52 -28.05
N ALA A 381 0.40 -17.95 -27.72
CA ALA A 381 -0.73 -17.84 -28.64
C ALA A 381 -0.55 -16.74 -29.72
N THR A 382 0.43 -15.84 -29.58
CA THR A 382 0.64 -14.74 -30.52
C THR A 382 1.68 -15.11 -31.57
N LYS A 383 1.22 -15.24 -32.83
CA LYS A 383 2.07 -15.61 -33.96
C LYS A 383 3.31 -14.69 -34.06
N GLY A 384 4.50 -15.29 -34.11
CA GLY A 384 5.78 -14.59 -34.27
C GLY A 384 6.34 -13.98 -32.98
N ALA A 385 5.61 -14.00 -31.87
CA ALA A 385 6.06 -13.38 -30.63
C ALA A 385 7.24 -14.15 -30.00
N MET A 386 7.17 -15.48 -29.98
CA MET A 386 8.24 -16.33 -29.44
C MET A 386 9.50 -16.28 -30.32
N GLU A 387 9.35 -16.25 -31.64
CA GLU A 387 10.46 -16.09 -32.59
C GLU A 387 11.19 -14.77 -32.38
N LEU A 388 10.44 -13.69 -32.18
CA LEU A 388 11.01 -12.37 -31.90
C LEU A 388 11.77 -12.37 -30.57
N LEU A 389 11.21 -12.95 -29.50
CA LEU A 389 11.91 -13.07 -28.22
C LEU A 389 13.24 -13.85 -28.35
N ARG A 390 13.25 -14.96 -29.10
CA ARG A 390 14.49 -15.72 -29.36
C ARG A 390 15.52 -14.87 -30.10
N LYS A 391 15.10 -14.13 -31.13
CA LYS A 391 15.97 -13.22 -31.89
C LYS A 391 16.61 -12.17 -30.98
N ILE A 392 15.81 -11.51 -30.14
CA ILE A 392 16.28 -10.50 -29.19
C ILE A 392 17.27 -11.10 -28.19
N HIS A 393 16.91 -12.23 -27.58
CA HIS A 393 17.75 -12.90 -26.59
C HIS A 393 19.11 -13.32 -27.15
N LEU A 394 19.13 -13.92 -28.36
CA LEU A 394 20.38 -14.29 -29.04
C LEU A 394 21.24 -13.06 -29.37
N LYS A 395 20.64 -12.00 -29.92
CA LYS A 395 21.37 -10.76 -30.26
C LYS A 395 22.07 -10.16 -29.04
N GLN A 396 21.41 -10.18 -27.88
CA GLN A 396 21.91 -9.59 -26.64
C GLN A 396 22.80 -10.53 -25.81
N SER A 397 22.90 -11.81 -26.17
CA SER A 397 23.78 -12.79 -25.50
C SER A 397 25.16 -12.91 -26.15
N ILE A 398 25.35 -12.25 -27.31
CA ILE A 398 26.60 -12.25 -28.09
C ILE A 398 27.48 -11.02 -27.73
N PHE A 399 26.92 -10.04 -27.02
CA PHE A 399 27.61 -8.87 -26.45
C PHE A 399 27.55 -8.94 -24.92
#